data_AF-A0A2V9FE47-F1
#
_entry.id   AF-A0A2V9FE47-F1
#
_cell.length_a   1.000
_cell.length_b   1.000
_cell.length_c   1.000
_cell.angle_alpha   90.00
_cell.angle_beta   90.00
_cell.angle_gamma   90.00
#
_symmetry.space_group_name_H-M   'P 1'
#
loop_
_entity.id
_entity.type
_entity.pdbx_description
1 polymer ?
#
loop_
_entity_poly.entity_id
_entity_poly.type
_entity_poly.pdbx_seq_one_letter_code
_entity_poly.pdbx_strand_id
1 'polypeptide(L)'
;MIFKSVELRKEELEVIAAIAKMHKSLKYSLSTPSRWEGVLRRNAFARAIRGSNSIEGYLVTAEDAIAAAEGDEPLEAGEETWQAVTGYRNAMTYVLELSKDSSFAFNDGFLRSLHFMMLSYDLTKHPGNWRPGPIYVRDESKGENVYEGPPADIVATHEIVNTLLSKRLWRISI
;
A
#
# COMPACT_ATOMS: atom_id res chain seq x y z
N MET A 1 -12.64 -7.53 -19.26
CA MET A 1 -12.64 -7.10 -17.85
C MET A 1 -11.89 -8.15 -17.05
N ILE A 2 -10.68 -7.83 -16.56
CA ILE A 2 -9.79 -8.78 -15.86
C ILE A 2 -10.32 -9.18 -14.48
N PHE A 3 -11.14 -8.33 -13.86
CA PHE A 3 -11.67 -8.55 -12.52
C PHE A 3 -13.13 -8.08 -12.39
N LYS A 4 -13.96 -8.90 -11.76
CA LYS A 4 -15.33 -8.56 -11.37
C LYS A 4 -15.40 -8.54 -9.84
N SER A 5 -15.87 -7.44 -9.25
CA SER A 5 -16.12 -7.43 -7.80
C SER A 5 -17.33 -8.30 -7.52
N VAL A 6 -17.22 -9.15 -6.51
CA VAL A 6 -18.35 -9.87 -5.95
C VAL A 6 -19.30 -8.89 -5.25
N GLU A 7 -20.58 -9.25 -5.17
CA GLU A 7 -21.52 -8.54 -4.32
C GLU A 7 -21.19 -8.82 -2.85
N LEU A 8 -21.24 -7.78 -2.03
CA LEU A 8 -20.93 -7.89 -0.61
C LEU A 8 -22.05 -8.65 0.11
N ARG A 9 -21.65 -9.59 0.94
CA ARG A 9 -22.57 -10.32 1.82
C ARG A 9 -23.01 -9.45 2.99
N LYS A 10 -24.08 -9.85 3.66
CA LYS A 10 -24.64 -9.12 4.80
C LYS A 10 -23.60 -8.93 5.91
N GLU A 11 -22.84 -9.97 6.22
CA GLU A 11 -21.81 -9.94 7.27
C GLU A 11 -20.70 -8.94 6.93
N GLU A 12 -20.31 -8.84 5.66
CA GLU A 12 -19.29 -7.89 5.18
C GLU A 12 -19.79 -6.44 5.30
N LEU A 13 -21.06 -6.19 4.98
CA LEU A 13 -21.69 -4.89 5.17
C LEU A 13 -21.78 -4.50 6.65
N GLU A 14 -22.07 -5.45 7.53
CA GLU A 14 -22.09 -5.23 8.99
C GLU A 14 -20.70 -4.82 9.51
N VAL A 15 -19.64 -5.48 9.04
CA VAL A 15 -18.25 -5.12 9.38
C VAL A 15 -17.90 -3.72 8.87
N ILE A 16 -18.25 -3.39 7.62
CA ILE A 16 -18.01 -2.05 7.06
C ILE A 16 -18.73 -0.98 7.89
N ALA A 17 -19.98 -1.22 8.29
CA ALA A 17 -20.73 -0.31 9.14
C ALA A 17 -20.09 -0.15 10.53
N ALA A 18 -19.60 -1.23 11.13
CA ALA A 18 -18.89 -1.19 12.40
C ALA A 18 -17.59 -0.35 12.31
N ILE A 19 -16.80 -0.55 11.25
CA ILE A 19 -15.58 0.25 10.98
C ILE A 19 -15.93 1.72 10.82
N ALA A 20 -16.96 2.05 10.03
CA ALA A 20 -17.40 3.44 9.83
C ALA A 20 -17.84 4.10 11.15
N LYS A 21 -18.54 3.37 12.02
CA LYS A 21 -18.93 3.84 13.35
C LYS A 21 -17.71 4.13 14.23
N MET A 22 -16.72 3.23 14.24
CA MET A 22 -15.47 3.44 14.98
C MET A 22 -14.70 4.67 14.45
N HIS A 23 -14.58 4.80 13.13
CA HIS A 23 -13.91 5.94 12.50
C HIS A 23 -14.56 7.27 12.91
N LYS A 24 -15.90 7.36 12.85
CA LYS A 24 -16.63 8.57 13.27
C LYS A 24 -16.39 8.92 14.74
N SER A 25 -16.35 7.93 15.62
CA SER A 25 -16.07 8.12 17.04
C SER A 25 -14.65 8.66 17.26
N LEU A 26 -13.66 8.05 16.60
CA LEU A 26 -12.26 8.45 16.71
C LEU A 26 -12.01 9.86 16.14
N LYS A 27 -12.61 10.18 14.99
CA LYS A 27 -12.48 11.51 14.37
C LYS A 27 -12.89 12.61 15.35
N TYR A 28 -14.01 12.44 16.06
CA TYR A 28 -14.47 13.41 17.06
C TYR A 28 -13.46 13.58 18.21
N SER A 29 -12.90 12.48 18.72
CA SER A 29 -11.90 12.52 19.80
C SER A 29 -10.55 13.13 19.38
N LEU A 30 -10.20 13.06 18.09
CA LEU A 30 -8.93 13.54 17.52
C LEU A 30 -9.03 14.94 16.89
N SER A 31 -10.20 15.59 16.92
CA SER A 31 -10.42 16.88 16.23
C SER A 31 -9.79 18.09 16.94
N THR A 32 -9.27 17.93 18.15
CA THR A 32 -8.64 19.01 18.93
C THR A 32 -7.11 18.91 18.78
N PRO A 33 -6.43 19.91 18.17
CA PRO A 33 -5.00 19.80 17.87
C PRO A 33 -4.21 19.59 19.16
N SER A 34 -3.70 18.37 19.35
CA SER A 34 -2.81 18.05 20.46
C SER A 34 -1.45 17.64 19.94
N ARG A 35 -0.40 17.99 20.69
CA ARG A 35 1.00 17.57 20.43
C ARG A 35 1.13 16.04 20.22
N TRP A 36 0.16 15.26 20.68
CA TRP A 36 0.13 13.80 20.61
C TRP A 36 -0.20 13.26 19.21
N GLU A 37 -0.89 14.02 18.36
CA GLU A 37 -1.22 13.58 16.99
C GLU A 37 0.04 13.31 16.15
N GLY A 38 1.06 14.16 16.29
CA GLY A 38 2.34 13.97 15.59
C GLY A 38 3.04 12.68 16.00
N VAL A 39 3.09 12.38 17.29
CA VAL A 39 3.71 11.16 17.83
C VAL A 39 2.91 9.92 17.41
N LEU A 40 1.57 9.98 17.50
CA LEU A 40 0.70 8.88 17.10
C LEU A 40 0.81 8.59 15.59
N ARG A 41 0.83 9.63 14.76
CA ARG A 41 0.99 9.49 13.31
C ARG A 41 2.33 8.84 12.95
N ARG A 42 3.43 9.30 13.56
CA ARG A 42 4.77 8.71 13.32
C ARG A 42 4.83 7.24 13.72
N ASN A 43 4.34 6.90 14.92
CA ASN A 43 4.30 5.51 15.38
C ASN A 43 3.38 4.63 14.53
N ALA A 44 2.23 5.14 14.10
CA ALA A 44 1.35 4.41 13.19
C ALA A 44 2.02 4.18 11.83
N PHE A 45 2.75 5.17 11.33
CA PHE A 45 3.47 5.07 10.06
C PHE A 45 4.63 4.07 10.14
N ALA A 46 5.44 4.10 11.20
CA ALA A 46 6.48 3.12 11.49
C ALA A 46 5.91 1.69 11.57
N ARG A 47 4.76 1.50 12.24
CA ARG A 47 4.09 0.18 12.27
C ARG A 47 3.64 -0.28 10.90
N ALA A 48 3.15 0.62 10.05
CA ALA A 48 2.76 0.27 8.68
C ALA A 48 3.97 -0.13 7.82
N ILE A 49 5.09 0.60 7.93
CA ILE A 49 6.37 0.27 7.30
C ILE A 49 6.80 -1.14 7.71
N ARG A 50 6.89 -1.40 9.02
CA ARG A 50 7.31 -2.70 9.55
C ARG A 50 6.37 -3.83 9.10
N GLY A 51 5.06 -3.61 9.24
CA GLY A 51 4.04 -4.60 8.88
C GLY A 51 4.12 -4.98 7.41
N SER A 52 4.13 -4.00 6.51
CA SER A 52 4.17 -4.27 5.05
C SER A 52 5.44 -4.99 4.63
N ASN A 53 6.61 -4.55 5.09
CA ASN A 53 7.87 -5.18 4.68
C ASN A 53 8.04 -6.59 5.27
N SER A 54 7.52 -6.83 6.48
CA SER A 54 7.56 -8.17 7.08
C SER A 54 6.70 -9.21 6.35
N ILE A 55 5.62 -8.78 5.69
CA ILE A 55 4.81 -9.66 4.82
C ILE A 55 5.61 -10.13 3.62
N GLU A 56 6.48 -9.26 3.08
CA GLU A 56 7.37 -9.57 1.95
C GLU A 56 8.65 -10.32 2.39
N GLY A 57 8.77 -10.70 3.67
CA GLY A 57 9.89 -11.48 4.20
C GLY A 57 11.06 -10.66 4.74
N TYR A 58 10.98 -9.33 4.76
CA TYR A 58 12.03 -8.48 5.32
C TYR A 58 11.96 -8.42 6.84
N LEU A 59 13.08 -8.68 7.51
CA LEU A 59 13.21 -8.52 8.96
C LEU A 59 13.46 -7.05 9.31
N VAL A 60 12.43 -6.36 9.79
CA VAL A 60 12.51 -4.94 10.19
C VAL A 60 12.24 -4.81 11.69
N THR A 61 13.19 -4.23 12.42
CA THR A 61 13.04 -3.93 13.86
C THR A 61 12.04 -2.78 14.08
N ALA A 62 11.60 -2.57 15.32
CA ALA A 62 10.73 -1.43 15.61
C ALA A 62 11.49 -0.11 15.47
N GLU A 63 12.76 -0.13 15.87
CA GLU A 63 13.71 0.98 15.85
C GLU A 63 14.04 1.39 14.41
N ASP A 64 14.37 0.44 13.53
CA ASP A 64 14.61 0.71 12.10
C ASP A 64 13.36 1.27 11.43
N ALA A 65 12.17 0.75 11.78
CA ALA A 65 10.93 1.26 11.22
C ALA A 65 10.62 2.70 11.67
N ILE A 66 11.00 3.06 12.90
CA ILE A 66 10.92 4.44 13.40
C ILE A 66 11.93 5.32 12.67
N ALA A 67 13.19 4.88 12.56
CA ALA A 67 14.23 5.60 11.82
C ALA A 67 13.77 5.89 10.38
N ALA A 68 13.22 4.89 9.69
CA ALA A 68 12.69 5.05 8.34
C ALA A 68 11.53 6.07 8.27
N ALA A 69 10.62 6.03 9.24
CA ALA A 69 9.51 6.98 9.32
C ALA A 69 10.00 8.42 9.53
N GLU A 70 11.12 8.60 10.23
CA GLU A 70 11.74 9.90 10.52
C GLU A 70 12.72 10.34 9.41
N GLY A 71 13.14 9.42 8.53
CA GLY A 71 14.10 9.68 7.47
C GLY A 71 15.56 9.63 7.95
N ASP A 72 15.80 8.95 9.06
CA ASP A 72 17.11 8.69 9.65
C ASP A 72 17.72 7.39 9.12
N GLU A 73 18.98 7.12 9.44
CA GLU A 73 19.72 5.90 9.05
C GLU A 73 19.29 4.65 9.86
N PRO A 74 19.47 3.43 9.31
CA PRO A 74 19.12 2.20 10.02
C PRO A 74 20.06 1.96 11.21
N LEU A 75 19.54 1.27 12.22
CA LEU A 75 20.32 0.77 13.34
C LEU A 75 20.84 -0.65 13.05
N GLU A 76 19.98 -1.54 12.57
CA GLU A 76 20.28 -2.96 12.41
C GLU A 76 20.00 -3.51 11.00
N ALA A 77 19.10 -2.87 10.26
CA ALA A 77 18.72 -3.33 8.93
C ALA A 77 19.92 -3.36 7.96
N GLY A 78 20.09 -4.49 7.26
CA GLY A 78 21.02 -4.60 6.14
C GLY A 78 20.58 -3.75 4.94
N GLU A 79 21.51 -3.51 4.00
CA GLU A 79 21.32 -2.58 2.88
C GLU A 79 20.03 -2.85 2.06
N GLU A 80 19.80 -4.09 1.65
CA GLU A 80 18.61 -4.45 0.87
C GLU A 80 17.31 -4.21 1.65
N THR A 81 17.25 -4.69 2.90
CA THR A 81 16.10 -4.46 3.79
C THR A 81 15.85 -2.97 3.97
N TRP A 82 16.91 -2.18 4.14
CA TRP A 82 16.80 -0.75 4.33
C TRP A 82 16.29 -0.02 3.08
N GLN A 83 16.74 -0.44 1.90
CA GLN A 83 16.24 0.06 0.63
C GLN A 83 14.74 -0.27 0.44
N ALA A 84 14.31 -1.49 0.78
CA ALA A 84 12.90 -1.89 0.74
C ALA A 84 12.02 -1.04 1.67
N VAL A 85 12.47 -0.88 2.92
CA VAL A 85 11.81 -0.05 3.93
C VAL A 85 11.71 1.41 3.49
N THR A 86 12.80 1.98 2.97
CA THR A 86 12.85 3.36 2.49
C THR A 86 11.98 3.56 1.26
N GLY A 87 11.96 2.60 0.34
CA GLY A 87 11.12 2.61 -0.86
C GLY A 87 9.63 2.63 -0.50
N TYR A 88 9.21 1.76 0.43
CA TYR A 88 7.84 1.76 0.96
C TYR A 88 7.50 3.09 1.64
N ARG A 89 8.39 3.60 2.49
CA ARG A 89 8.20 4.90 3.16
C ARG A 89 7.98 6.02 2.14
N ASN A 90 8.82 6.11 1.11
CA ASN A 90 8.72 7.13 0.07
C ASN A 90 7.40 7.02 -0.71
N ALA A 91 7.02 5.79 -1.10
CA ALA A 91 5.75 5.54 -1.79
C ALA A 91 4.56 5.97 -0.92
N MET A 92 4.54 5.64 0.37
CA MET A 92 3.43 6.01 1.25
C MET A 92 3.42 7.50 1.59
N THR A 93 4.58 8.15 1.75
CA THR A 93 4.65 9.62 1.88
C THR A 93 4.05 10.28 0.64
N TYR A 94 4.37 9.79 -0.56
CA TYR A 94 3.80 10.29 -1.81
C TYR A 94 2.27 10.14 -1.87
N VAL A 95 1.73 8.98 -1.46
CA VAL A 95 0.28 8.76 -1.35
C VAL A 95 -0.35 9.77 -0.37
N LEU A 96 0.22 9.94 0.81
CA LEU A 96 -0.31 10.82 1.85
C LEU A 96 -0.31 12.29 1.43
N GLU A 97 0.73 12.76 0.73
CA GLU A 97 0.76 14.13 0.22
C GLU A 97 -0.28 14.36 -0.87
N LEU A 98 -0.39 13.46 -1.85
CA LEU A 98 -1.37 13.62 -2.93
C LEU A 98 -2.82 13.45 -2.44
N SER A 99 -3.05 12.71 -1.36
CA SER A 99 -4.39 12.58 -0.75
C SER A 99 -4.97 13.90 -0.22
N LYS A 100 -4.12 14.92 -0.01
CA LYS A 100 -4.55 16.26 0.44
C LYS A 100 -5.04 17.13 -0.73
N ASP A 101 -4.70 16.78 -1.97
CA ASP A 101 -5.09 17.53 -3.16
C ASP A 101 -6.45 17.05 -3.67
N SER A 102 -7.47 17.91 -3.53
CA SER A 102 -8.82 17.64 -4.02
C SER A 102 -8.93 17.46 -5.54
N SER A 103 -7.93 17.92 -6.30
CA SER A 103 -7.86 17.78 -7.76
C SER A 103 -7.12 16.52 -8.22
N PHE A 104 -6.50 15.78 -7.30
CA PHE A 104 -5.77 14.57 -7.61
C PHE A 104 -6.72 13.48 -8.15
N ALA A 105 -6.28 12.82 -9.22
CA ALA A 105 -6.96 11.68 -9.82
C ALA A 105 -5.97 10.53 -10.02
N PHE A 106 -6.36 9.34 -9.59
CA PHE A 106 -5.60 8.12 -9.84
C PHE A 106 -5.49 7.86 -11.35
N ASN A 107 -4.33 7.42 -11.79
CA ASN A 107 -4.07 6.96 -13.16
C ASN A 107 -2.97 5.87 -13.15
N ASP A 108 -2.72 5.23 -14.28
CA ASP A 108 -1.72 4.17 -14.38
C ASP A 108 -0.31 4.68 -14.09
N GLY A 109 -0.01 5.94 -14.46
CA GLY A 109 1.25 6.61 -14.13
C GLY A 109 1.49 6.66 -12.62
N PHE A 110 0.46 6.99 -11.83
CA PHE A 110 0.54 6.99 -10.37
C PHE A 110 0.90 5.60 -9.81
N LEU A 111 0.22 4.53 -10.25
CA LEU A 111 0.53 3.16 -9.81
C LEU A 111 1.97 2.77 -10.18
N ARG A 112 2.41 3.13 -11.39
CA ARG A 112 3.77 2.87 -11.87
C ARG A 112 4.81 3.66 -11.06
N SER A 113 4.52 4.90 -10.68
CA SER A 113 5.38 5.69 -9.81
C SER A 113 5.52 5.07 -8.42
N LEU A 114 4.43 4.54 -7.84
CA LEU A 114 4.50 3.79 -6.57
C LEU A 114 5.40 2.57 -6.70
N HIS A 115 5.19 1.74 -7.74
CA HIS A 115 6.03 0.58 -7.99
C HIS A 115 7.51 0.95 -8.18
N PHE A 116 7.78 2.06 -8.88
CA PHE A 116 9.14 2.56 -9.06
C PHE A 116 9.78 2.99 -7.74
N MET A 117 9.09 3.82 -6.94
CA MET A 117 9.62 4.27 -5.65
C MET A 117 9.90 3.11 -4.69
N MET A 118 9.07 2.06 -4.74
CA MET A 118 9.26 0.90 -3.89
C MET A 118 10.44 0.04 -4.30
N LEU A 119 10.73 -0.13 -5.60
CA LEU A 119 11.68 -1.12 -6.09
C LEU A 119 12.84 -0.54 -6.92
N SER A 120 13.06 0.77 -6.89
CA SER A 120 14.13 1.41 -7.68
C SER A 120 15.54 0.89 -7.36
N TYR A 121 15.71 0.24 -6.20
CA TYR A 121 16.96 -0.37 -5.78
C TYR A 121 17.26 -1.71 -6.48
N ASP A 122 16.26 -2.39 -7.05
CA ASP A 122 16.44 -3.62 -7.83
C ASP A 122 15.81 -3.47 -9.23
N LEU A 123 16.62 -3.04 -10.20
CA LEU A 123 16.19 -2.84 -11.59
C LEU A 123 15.79 -4.16 -12.29
N THR A 124 16.20 -5.31 -11.76
CA THR A 124 15.82 -6.61 -12.33
C THR A 124 14.33 -6.90 -12.17
N LYS A 125 13.65 -6.21 -11.23
CA LYS A 125 12.20 -6.29 -11.01
C LYS A 125 11.39 -5.38 -11.93
N HIS A 126 12.04 -4.67 -12.85
CA HIS A 126 11.40 -3.73 -13.77
C HIS A 126 10.54 -2.66 -13.05
N PRO A 127 11.12 -1.90 -12.10
CA PRO A 127 10.40 -0.89 -11.34
C PRO A 127 9.66 0.08 -12.27
N GLY A 128 8.41 0.39 -11.92
CA GLY A 128 7.53 1.25 -12.72
C GLY A 128 7.11 0.73 -14.10
N ASN A 129 7.38 -0.52 -14.44
CA ASN A 129 6.92 -1.12 -15.70
C ASN A 129 5.93 -2.26 -15.45
N TRP A 130 5.06 -2.49 -16.43
CA TRP A 130 4.26 -3.71 -16.45
C TRP A 130 5.18 -4.92 -16.61
N ARG A 131 4.83 -6.03 -15.97
CA ARG A 131 5.62 -7.25 -16.05
C ARG A 131 5.74 -7.72 -17.51
N PRO A 132 6.91 -8.23 -17.94
CA PRO A 132 7.13 -8.69 -19.30
C PRO A 132 6.59 -10.12 -19.56
N GLY A 133 6.17 -10.84 -18.51
CA GLY A 133 5.82 -12.26 -18.59
C GLY A 133 4.78 -12.71 -17.57
N PRO A 134 4.53 -14.04 -17.47
CA PRO A 134 3.58 -14.59 -16.51
C PRO A 134 4.03 -14.38 -15.06
N ILE A 135 3.07 -14.39 -14.14
CA ILE A 135 3.32 -14.32 -12.69
C ILE A 135 2.36 -15.27 -11.97
N TYR A 136 2.79 -15.78 -10.82
CA TYR A 136 2.04 -16.76 -10.05
C TYR A 136 1.99 -16.36 -8.58
N VAL A 137 0.88 -16.67 -7.91
CA VAL A 137 0.84 -16.72 -6.45
C VAL A 137 1.17 -18.15 -6.05
N ARG A 138 2.17 -18.30 -5.17
CA ARG A 138 2.67 -19.59 -4.73
C ARG A 138 2.31 -19.83 -3.26
N ASP A 139 1.86 -21.05 -2.96
CA ASP A 139 1.80 -21.55 -1.59
C ASP A 139 3.17 -22.13 -1.26
N GLU A 140 4.00 -21.38 -0.53
CA GLU A 140 5.36 -21.80 -0.20
C GLU A 140 5.40 -23.08 0.64
N SER A 141 4.38 -23.29 1.50
CA SER A 141 4.30 -24.46 2.37
C SER A 141 4.04 -25.76 1.60
N LYS A 142 3.29 -25.67 0.50
CA LYS A 142 2.99 -26.81 -0.39
C LYS A 142 3.91 -26.87 -1.61
N GLY A 143 4.62 -25.79 -1.89
CA GLY A 143 5.50 -25.66 -3.06
C GLY A 143 4.77 -25.47 -4.39
N GLU A 144 3.46 -25.24 -4.39
CA GLU A 144 2.59 -25.25 -5.57
C GLU A 144 2.12 -23.84 -5.98
N ASN A 145 1.85 -23.66 -7.28
CA ASN A 145 1.20 -22.45 -7.79
C ASN A 145 -0.31 -22.54 -7.52
N VAL A 146 -0.84 -21.63 -6.71
CA VAL A 146 -2.27 -21.59 -6.36
C VAL A 146 -3.07 -20.67 -7.25
N TYR A 147 -2.39 -19.76 -7.98
CA TYR A 147 -3.02 -18.87 -8.93
C TYR A 147 -2.02 -18.40 -9.99
N GLU A 148 -2.45 -18.35 -11.24
CA GLU A 148 -1.73 -17.72 -12.34
C GLU A 148 -2.37 -16.37 -12.65
N GLY A 149 -1.55 -15.32 -12.71
CA GLY A 149 -1.99 -14.00 -13.10
C GLY A 149 -2.49 -13.97 -14.55
N PRO A 150 -3.31 -12.98 -14.93
CA PRO A 150 -3.74 -12.82 -16.32
C PRO A 150 -2.55 -12.74 -17.30
N PRO A 151 -2.75 -12.92 -18.61
CA PRO A 151 -1.71 -12.67 -19.62
C PRO A 151 -1.12 -11.24 -19.51
N ALA A 152 0.19 -11.11 -19.75
CA ALA A 152 0.93 -9.86 -19.52
C ALA A 152 0.51 -8.73 -20.49
N ASP A 153 0.22 -9.09 -21.75
CA ASP A 153 -0.28 -8.22 -22.81
C ASP A 153 -1.65 -7.61 -22.49
N ILE A 154 -2.51 -8.37 -21.80
CA ILE A 154 -3.83 -7.91 -21.36
C ILE A 154 -3.69 -6.93 -20.18
N VAL A 155 -2.68 -7.09 -19.31
CA VAL A 155 -2.51 -6.19 -18.16
C VAL A 155 -2.06 -4.80 -18.57
N ALA A 156 -1.15 -4.70 -19.54
CA ALA A 156 -0.65 -3.40 -20.01
C ALA A 156 -1.72 -2.55 -20.72
N THR A 157 -2.76 -3.20 -21.25
CA THR A 157 -3.84 -2.57 -22.02
C THR A 157 -5.11 -2.32 -21.20
N HIS A 158 -5.17 -2.85 -19.98
CA HIS A 158 -6.35 -2.75 -19.13
C HIS A 158 -6.19 -1.64 -18.10
N GLU A 159 -7.10 -0.67 -18.12
CA GLU A 159 -7.14 0.43 -17.16
C GLU A 159 -7.70 -0.08 -15.82
N ILE A 160 -6.85 -0.73 -15.02
CA ILE A 160 -7.16 -1.16 -13.65
C ILE A 160 -7.70 0.03 -12.86
N VAL A 161 -7.10 1.21 -13.04
CA VAL A 161 -7.52 2.43 -12.37
C VAL A 161 -8.93 2.86 -12.76
N ASN A 162 -9.31 2.78 -14.04
CA ASN A 162 -10.67 3.11 -14.45
C ASN A 162 -11.70 2.10 -13.92
N THR A 163 -11.29 0.85 -13.70
CA THR A 163 -12.13 -0.16 -13.02
C THR A 163 -12.31 0.14 -11.53
N LEU A 164 -11.28 0.68 -10.86
CA LEU A 164 -11.35 1.09 -9.45
C LEU A 164 -12.17 2.38 -9.28
N LEU A 165 -12.01 3.36 -10.17
CA LEU A 165 -12.71 4.66 -10.13
C LEU A 165 -14.17 4.59 -10.57
N SER A 166 -14.51 3.71 -11.53
CA SER A 166 -15.90 3.52 -11.99
C SER A 166 -16.79 2.89 -10.92
N LYS A 167 -16.21 2.20 -9.94
CA LYS A 167 -16.92 1.73 -8.75
C LYS A 167 -16.96 2.87 -7.74
N ARG A 168 -18.14 3.47 -7.56
CA ARG A 168 -18.48 4.51 -6.57
C ARG A 168 -18.22 4.13 -5.09
N LEU A 169 -17.37 3.15 -4.80
CA LEU A 169 -16.99 2.71 -3.46
C LEU A 169 -15.96 3.63 -2.79
N TRP A 170 -15.25 4.46 -3.57
CA TRP A 170 -14.20 5.34 -3.05
C TRP A 170 -14.67 6.76 -2.73
N ARG A 171 -15.97 7.06 -2.82
CA ARG A 171 -16.56 8.27 -2.22
C ARG A 171 -16.76 8.07 -0.71
N ILE A 172 -15.74 7.56 -0.02
CA ILE A 172 -15.66 7.70 1.42
C ILE A 172 -15.11 9.11 1.63
N SER A 173 -16.00 10.07 1.88
CA SER A 173 -15.61 11.37 2.39
C SER A 173 -14.85 11.14 3.71
N ILE A 174 -13.53 11.31 3.67
CA ILE A 174 -12.67 11.35 4.86
C ILE A 174 -13.03 12.58 5.69
#